data_AF-A0A7C0UUF5-F1
#
_entry.id   AF-A0A7C0UUF5-F1
#
_cell.length_a   1.000
_cell.length_b   1.000
_cell.length_c   1.000
_cell.angle_alpha   90.00
_cell.angle_beta   90.00
_cell.angle_gamma   90.00
#
_symmetry.space_group_name_H-M   'P 1'
#
loop_
_entity.id
_entity.type
_entity.pdbx_description
1 polymer ?
#
loop_
_entity_poly.entity_id
_entity_poly.type
_entity_poly.pdbx_seq_one_letter_code
_entity_poly.pdbx_strand_id
1 'polypeptide(L)' 'CVDVCPMGLVPTRLYSLALADMFSEAKRLGALDCIECGCCSYVCPAGLKLVHGIRFAKSEIMMQMRKAG' A
#
# COMPACT_ATOMS: atom_id res chain seq x y z
N CYS A 1 6.67 9.05 6.83
CA CYS A 1 5.60 8.25 6.16
C CYS A 1 4.72 7.50 7.16
N VAL A 2 5.31 6.78 8.13
CA VAL A 2 4.57 6.11 9.21
C VAL A 2 3.89 7.14 10.11
N ASP A 3 4.64 8.14 10.57
CA ASP A 3 4.16 9.15 11.53
C ASP A 3 2.99 10.00 11.02
N VAL A 4 2.82 10.08 9.70
CA VAL A 4 1.73 10.85 9.06
C VAL A 4 0.59 9.97 8.56
N CYS A 5 0.69 8.64 8.75
CA CYS A 5 -0.33 7.72 8.26
C CYS A 5 -1.49 7.66 9.26
N PRO A 6 -2.72 8.08 8.90
CA PRO A 6 -3.86 8.06 9.81
C PRO A 6 -4.28 6.63 10.20
N MET A 7 -3.89 5.64 9.40
CA MET A 7 -4.19 4.22 9.64
C MET A 7 -3.06 3.49 10.38
N GLY A 8 -1.99 4.18 10.78
CA GLY A 8 -0.84 3.56 11.45
C GLY A 8 -0.09 2.52 10.61
N LEU A 9 -0.19 2.58 9.28
CA LEU A 9 0.46 1.62 8.38
C LEU A 9 1.96 1.91 8.22
N VAL A 10 2.64 1.03 7.48
CA VAL A 10 4.03 1.22 7.03
C VAL A 10 4.06 1.43 5.50
N PRO A 11 3.78 2.65 4.99
CA PRO A 11 3.58 2.90 3.56
C PRO A 11 4.79 2.56 2.70
N THR A 12 6.00 2.76 3.21
CA THR A 12 7.24 2.45 2.49
C THR A 12 7.38 0.95 2.26
N ARG A 13 7.08 0.13 3.27
CA ARG A 13 7.12 -1.33 3.16
C ARG A 13 6.01 -1.85 2.24
N LEU A 14 4.80 -1.33 2.37
CA LEU A 14 3.68 -1.68 1.47
C LEU A 14 4.01 -1.33 0.01
N TYR A 15 4.63 -0.17 -0.23
CA TYR A 15 5.09 0.24 -1.55
C TYR A 15 6.14 -0.73 -2.11
N SER A 16 7.16 -1.11 -1.32
CA SER A 16 8.17 -2.08 -1.76
C SER A 16 7.56 -3.45 -2.09
N LEU A 17 6.60 -3.92 -1.29
CA LEU A 17 5.89 -5.16 -1.55
C LEU A 17 5.04 -5.08 -2.83
N ALA A 18 4.43 -3.93 -3.09
CA ALA A 18 3.69 -3.68 -4.33
C ALA A 18 4.58 -3.73 -5.57
N LEU A 19 5.80 -3.17 -5.51
CA LEU A 19 6.76 -3.24 -6.61
C LEU A 19 7.34 -4.63 -6.84
N ALA A 20 7.32 -5.49 -5.82
CA ALA A 20 7.81 -6.86 -5.87
C ALA A 20 6.70 -7.88 -6.17
N ASP A 21 5.48 -7.42 -6.53
CA ASP A 21 4.28 -8.25 -6.73
C ASP A 21 3.95 -9.18 -5.54
N MET A 22 4.41 -8.82 -4.33
CA MET A 22 4.22 -9.59 -3.10
C MET A 22 2.87 -9.25 -2.44
N PHE A 23 1.78 -9.42 -3.19
CA PHE A 23 0.44 -8.96 -2.79
C PHE A 23 -0.12 -9.68 -1.57
N SER A 24 0.16 -10.97 -1.39
CA SER A 24 -0.25 -11.73 -0.20
C SER A 24 0.37 -11.16 1.08
N GLU A 25 1.65 -10.77 1.00
CA GLU A 25 2.37 -10.17 2.13
C GLU A 25 1.92 -8.72 2.36
N ALA A 26 1.68 -7.97 1.28
CA ALA A 26 1.10 -6.63 1.38
C ALA A 26 -0.27 -6.66 2.06
N LYS A 27 -1.13 -7.65 1.72
CA LYS A 27 -2.41 -7.89 2.39
C LYS A 27 -2.22 -8.17 3.88
N ARG A 28 -1.29 -9.04 4.25
CA ARG A 28 -0.98 -9.36 5.65
C ARG A 28 -0.50 -8.15 6.45
N LEU A 29 0.17 -7.21 5.79
CA LEU A 29 0.65 -5.96 6.38
C LEU A 29 -0.42 -4.83 6.35
N GLY A 30 -1.67 -5.14 6.03
CA GLY A 30 -2.77 -4.17 6.07
C GLY A 30 -2.88 -3.27 4.84
N ALA A 31 -2.41 -3.70 3.66
CA ALA A 31 -2.58 -2.92 2.41
C ALA A 31 -4.03 -2.49 2.16
N LEU A 32 -5.00 -3.35 2.52
CA LEU A 32 -6.43 -3.09 2.35
C LEU A 32 -6.96 -2.01 3.30
N ASP A 33 -6.32 -1.78 4.44
CA ASP A 33 -6.72 -0.77 5.42
C ASP A 33 -6.33 0.65 5.01
N CYS A 34 -5.46 0.80 4.01
CA CYS A 34 -5.03 2.13 3.56
C CYS A 34 -6.21 2.92 3.00
N ILE A 35 -6.57 4.07 3.57
CA ILE A 35 -7.69 4.90 3.07
C ILE A 35 -7.32 5.82 1.89
N GLU A 36 -6.15 5.63 1.28
CA GLU A 36 -5.71 6.37 0.09
C GLU A 36 -5.60 7.90 0.26
N CYS A 37 -5.44 8.38 1.50
CA CYS A 37 -5.33 9.82 1.83
C CYS A 37 -4.13 10.55 1.19
N GLY A 38 -3.10 9.83 0.74
CA GLY A 38 -1.94 10.42 0.06
C GLY A 38 -0.90 11.12 0.95
N CYS A 39 -1.14 11.26 2.26
CA CYS A 39 -0.21 11.94 3.19
C CYS A 39 1.22 11.41 3.11
N CYS A 40 1.38 10.08 2.98
CA CYS A 40 2.69 9.44 2.88
C CYS A 40 3.46 9.84 1.62
N SER A 41 2.79 10.00 0.47
CA SER A 41 3.42 10.46 -0.77
C SER A 41 3.80 11.92 -0.70
N TYR A 42 2.93 12.76 -0.11
CA TYR A 42 3.16 14.20 0.00
C TYR A 42 4.39 14.53 0.84
N VAL A 43 4.58 13.86 1.98
CA VAL A 43 5.72 14.13 2.88
C VAL A 43 6.99 13.36 2.50
N CYS A 44 6.97 12.55 1.44
CA CYS A 44 8.09 11.66 1.14
C CYS A 44 9.31 12.47 0.66
N PRO A 45 10.45 12.47 1.37
CA PRO A 45 11.63 13.24 0.97
C PRO A 45 12.27 12.70 -0.33
N ALA A 46 12.07 11.42 -0.62
CA ALA A 46 12.54 10.78 -1.85
C ALA A 46 11.58 10.97 -3.05
N GLY A 47 10.46 11.69 -2.87
CA GLY A 47 9.47 11.92 -3.93
C GLY A 47 8.73 10.65 -4.40
N LEU A 48 8.76 9.57 -3.61
CA LEU A 48 8.10 8.32 -3.97
C LEU A 48 6.57 8.48 -3.97
N LYS A 49 5.93 7.92 -5.00
CA LYS A 49 4.48 7.86 -5.16
C LYS A 49 3.88 6.71 -4.32
N LEU A 50 4.09 6.74 -3.00
CA LEU A 50 3.75 5.65 -2.08
C LEU A 50 2.28 5.23 -2.18
N VAL A 51 1.34 6.18 -2.14
CA VAL A 51 -0.09 5.91 -2.24
C VAL A 51 -0.47 5.23 -3.55
N HIS A 52 0.20 5.54 -4.67
CA HIS A 52 -0.08 4.91 -5.96
C HIS A 52 0.34 3.43 -5.96
N GLY A 53 1.49 3.10 -5.39
CA GLY A 53 1.90 1.70 -5.25
C GLY A 53 0.97 0.91 -4.31
N ILE A 54 0.51 1.52 -3.22
CA ILE A 54 -0.46 0.89 -2.30
C ILE A 54 -1.81 0.66 -3.00
N ARG A 55 -2.29 1.63 -3.79
CA ARG A 55 -3.50 1.49 -4.62
C ARG A 55 -3.39 0.35 -5.62
N PHE A 56 -2.23 0.25 -6.28
CA PHE A 56 -1.93 -0.88 -7.16
C PHE A 56 -2.00 -2.22 -6.41
N ALA A 57 -1.31 -2.35 -5.27
CA ALA A 57 -1.37 -3.58 -4.47
C ALA A 57 -2.80 -3.92 -4.02
N LYS A 58 -3.59 -2.94 -3.60
CA LYS A 58 -5.01 -3.15 -3.26
C LYS A 58 -5.82 -3.72 -4.42
N SER A 59 -5.65 -3.15 -5.61
CA SER A 59 -6.33 -3.62 -6.83
C SER A 59 -6.00 -5.08 -7.12
N GLU A 60 -4.72 -5.43 -7.06
CA GLU A 60 -4.25 -6.80 -7.30
C GLU A 60 -4.77 -7.78 -6.25
N ILE A 61 -4.75 -7.40 -4.96
CA ILE A 61 -5.32 -8.21 -3.88
C ILE A 61 -6.82 -8.47 -4.12
N MET A 62 -7.58 -7.42 -4.48
CA MET A 62 -9.01 -7.57 -4.76
C MET A 62 -9.26 -8.46 -5.99
N MET A 63 -8.44 -8.34 -7.04
CA MET A 63 -8.55 -9.22 -8.21
C MET A 63 -8.27 -10.68 -7.85
N GLN A 64 -7.24 -10.95 -7.05
CA GLN A 64 -6.90 -12.30 -6.59
C GLN A 64 -8.03 -12.89 -5.72
N MET A 65 -8.64 -12.09 -4.85
CA MET A 65 -9.77 -12.54 -4.03
C MET A 65 -11.00 -12.91 -4.87
N ARG A 66 -11.25 -12.19 -5.97
CA ARG A 66 -12.36 -12.50 -6.90
C ARG A 66 -12.14 -13.78 -7.71
N LYS A 67 -10.89 -14.18 -7.94
CA LYS A 67 -10.54 -15.41 -8.65
C LYS A 67 -10.58 -16.66 -7.75
N ALA A 68 -10.55 -16.46 -6.43
CA ALA A 68 -10.50 -17.54 -5.44
C ALA A 68 -11.87 -17.96 -4.88
N GLY A 69 -12.95 -17.27 -5.27
CA GLY A 69 -14.34 -17.62 -4.95
C GLY A 69 -15.09 -18.06 -6.19
#